data_AF-A0A948DFI5-F1
#
_entry.id   AF-A0A948DFI5-F1
#
_cell.length_a   1.000
_cell.length_b   1.000
_cell.length_c   1.000
_cell.angle_alpha   90.00
_cell.angle_beta   90.00
_cell.angle_gamma   90.00
#
_symmetry.space_group_name_H-M   'P 1'
#
loop_
_entity.id
_entity.type
_entity.pdbx_description
1 polymer ?
#
loop_
_entity_poly.entity_id
_entity_poly.type
_entity_poly.pdbx_seq_one_letter_code
_entity_poly.pdbx_strand_id
1 'polypeptide(L)'
;MAPAAVDVKIIAIISVGIVVWLFCMYTCAELARSNGQSYGLWVTIGFLTGPFGLAFAWAYFRLTGERHRRMRYGVGGKSDLPEIIQCPRCGQSVPSAFECCQFCGSPLHGRR
;
A
#
# COMPACT_ATOMS: atom_id res chain seq x y z
N MET A 1 31.21 -13.08 -43.54
CA MET A 1 30.89 -13.39 -42.14
C MET A 1 30.87 -12.09 -41.35
N ALA A 2 29.71 -11.43 -41.24
CA ALA A 2 29.56 -10.16 -40.51
C ALA A 2 28.14 -9.86 -39.91
N PRO A 3 27.02 -10.49 -40.32
CA PRO A 3 25.70 -10.04 -39.83
C PRO A 3 25.43 -10.46 -38.37
N ALA A 4 25.82 -11.69 -37.99
CA ALA A 4 25.51 -12.24 -36.66
C ALA A 4 26.08 -11.42 -35.48
N ALA A 5 27.22 -10.74 -35.66
CA ALA A 5 27.82 -9.93 -34.61
C ALA A 5 27.09 -8.60 -34.36
N VAL A 6 26.42 -8.06 -35.38
CA VAL A 6 25.62 -6.84 -35.26
C VAL A 6 24.30 -7.16 -34.57
N ASP A 7 23.67 -8.28 -34.93
CA ASP A 7 22.40 -8.73 -34.35
C ASP A 7 22.52 -8.95 -32.83
N VAL A 8 23.59 -9.61 -32.37
CA VAL A 8 23.83 -9.85 -30.94
C VAL A 8 24.01 -8.55 -30.16
N LYS A 9 24.73 -7.57 -30.73
CA LYS A 9 24.91 -6.26 -30.08
C LYS A 9 23.60 -5.49 -29.97
N ILE A 10 22.78 -5.53 -31.01
CA ILE A 10 21.46 -4.88 -31.02
C ILE A 10 20.55 -5.51 -29.95
N ILE A 11 20.49 -6.85 -29.89
CA ILE A 11 19.67 -7.57 -28.89
C ILE A 11 20.14 -7.24 -27.47
N ALA A 12 21.45 -7.20 -27.23
CA ALA A 12 22.01 -6.83 -25.94
C ALA A 12 21.62 -5.41 -25.52
N ILE A 13 21.67 -4.43 -26.43
CA ILE A 13 21.29 -3.05 -26.13
C ILE A 13 19.79 -2.94 -25.82
N ILE A 14 18.94 -3.59 -26.62
CA ILE A 14 17.49 -3.56 -26.42
C ILE A 14 17.11 -4.20 -25.08
N SER A 15 17.67 -5.37 -24.78
CA SER A 15 17.39 -6.07 -23.51
C SER A 15 17.82 -5.24 -22.29
N VAL A 16 19.00 -4.62 -22.32
CA VAL A 16 19.44 -3.69 -21.27
C VAL A 16 18.48 -2.49 -21.16
N GLY A 17 18.05 -1.92 -22.28
CA GLY A 17 17.07 -0.83 -22.30
C GLY A 17 15.75 -1.22 -21.63
N ILE A 18 15.23 -2.41 -21.92
CA ILE A 18 14.00 -2.93 -21.30
C ILE A 18 14.20 -3.16 -19.80
N VAL A 19 15.31 -3.75 -19.37
CA VAL A 19 15.59 -3.98 -17.94
C VAL A 19 15.65 -2.66 -17.18
N VAL A 20 16.35 -1.65 -17.73
CA VAL A 20 16.41 -0.31 -17.14
C VAL A 20 15.01 0.32 -17.09
N TRP A 21 14.22 0.17 -18.16
CA TRP A 21 12.85 0.68 -18.21
C TRP A 21 11.95 0.09 -17.12
N LEU A 22 11.98 -1.24 -16.95
CA LEU A 22 11.23 -1.95 -15.92
C LEU A 22 11.71 -1.59 -14.52
N PHE A 23 13.01 -1.39 -14.33
CA PHE A 23 13.56 -0.90 -13.07
C PHE A 23 13.06 0.51 -12.73
N CYS A 24 13.00 1.41 -13.71
CA CYS A 24 12.42 2.76 -13.54
C CYS A 24 10.93 2.70 -13.18
N MET A 25 10.16 1.83 -13.82
CA MET A 25 8.75 1.58 -13.48
C MET A 25 8.60 1.11 -12.03
N TYR A 26 9.38 0.11 -11.60
CA TYR A 26 9.34 -0.42 -10.25
C TYR A 26 9.68 0.63 -9.19
N THR A 27 10.78 1.36 -9.39
CA THR A 27 11.22 2.41 -8.46
C THR A 27 10.23 3.56 -8.36
N CYS A 28 9.57 3.93 -9.46
CA CYS A 28 8.51 4.94 -9.48
C CYS A 28 7.31 4.51 -8.61
N ALA A 29 6.91 3.23 -8.73
CA ALA A 29 5.80 2.68 -7.96
C ALA A 29 6.11 2.55 -6.46
N GLU A 30 7.33 2.14 -6.10
CA GLU A 30 7.77 2.08 -4.70
C GLU A 30 7.88 3.48 -4.07
N LEU A 31 8.39 4.45 -4.83
CA LEU A 31 8.44 5.84 -4.39
C LEU A 31 7.02 6.36 -4.11
N ALA A 32 6.06 6.07 -4.98
CA ALA A 32 4.67 6.42 -4.75
C ALA A 32 4.04 5.69 -3.54
N ARG A 33 4.32 4.40 -3.37
CA ARG A 33 3.84 3.60 -2.23
C ARG A 33 4.38 4.13 -0.90
N SER A 34 5.66 4.49 -0.85
CA SER A 34 6.27 5.10 0.34
C SER A 34 5.66 6.45 0.72
N ASN A 35 5.10 7.16 -0.28
CA ASN A 35 4.36 8.39 -0.12
C ASN A 35 2.84 8.17 -0.01
N GLY A 36 2.35 6.94 0.21
CA GLY A 36 0.92 6.68 0.45
C GLY A 36 -0.01 6.98 -0.75
N GLN A 37 0.54 7.00 -1.97
CA GLN A 37 -0.25 7.14 -3.20
C GLN A 37 -0.69 5.78 -3.74
N SER A 38 -1.61 5.78 -4.72
CA SER A 38 -2.10 4.56 -5.36
C SER A 38 -1.00 3.88 -6.19
N TYR A 39 -0.54 2.71 -5.73
CA TYR A 39 0.51 1.94 -6.39
C TYR A 39 0.20 1.68 -7.86
N GLY A 40 -1.03 1.26 -8.19
CA GLY A 40 -1.43 0.92 -9.56
C GLY A 40 -1.33 2.10 -10.54
N LEU A 41 -1.66 3.32 -10.11
CA LEU A 41 -1.58 4.52 -10.96
C LEU A 41 -0.11 4.89 -11.26
N TRP A 42 0.76 4.78 -10.27
CA TRP A 42 2.17 5.11 -10.47
C TRP A 42 2.94 4.02 -11.22
N VAL A 43 2.49 2.77 -11.13
CA VAL A 43 2.93 1.68 -12.02
C VAL A 43 2.60 2.01 -13.48
N THR A 44 1.37 2.43 -13.79
CA THR A 44 0.98 2.72 -15.19
C THR A 44 1.73 3.93 -15.74
N ILE A 45 1.89 4.99 -14.92
CA ILE A 45 2.72 6.14 -15.29
C ILE A 45 4.16 5.70 -15.55
N GLY A 46 4.77 4.96 -14.62
CA GLY A 46 6.15 4.49 -14.75
C GLY A 46 6.37 3.57 -15.95
N PHE A 47 5.40 2.71 -16.28
CA PHE A 47 5.47 1.85 -17.46
C PHE A 47 5.38 2.65 -18.77
N LEU A 48 4.51 3.66 -18.85
CA LEU A 48 4.30 4.46 -20.07
C LEU A 48 5.45 5.45 -20.31
N THR A 49 6.02 6.00 -19.25
CA THR A 49 6.98 7.11 -19.34
C THR A 49 8.41 6.72 -18.97
N GLY A 50 8.61 5.52 -18.42
CA GLY A 50 9.91 4.95 -18.08
C GLY A 50 10.76 5.88 -17.18
N PRO A 51 11.98 6.23 -17.59
CA PRO A 51 12.88 7.05 -16.79
C PRO A 51 12.36 8.48 -16.56
N PHE A 52 11.59 9.05 -17.49
CA PHE A 52 11.00 10.38 -17.32
C PHE A 52 9.91 10.39 -16.24
N GLY A 53 9.15 9.29 -16.14
CA GLY A 53 8.18 9.09 -15.06
C GLY A 53 8.83 9.04 -13.70
N LEU A 54 9.97 8.37 -13.59
CA LEU A 54 10.74 8.32 -12.35
C LEU A 54 11.28 9.72 -11.97
N ALA A 55 11.84 10.46 -12.92
CA ALA A 55 12.32 11.82 -12.68
C ALA A 55 11.18 12.76 -12.26
N PHE A 56 10.02 12.65 -12.91
CA PHE A 56 8.81 13.38 -12.54
C PHE A 56 8.32 12.99 -11.15
N ALA A 57 8.24 11.68 -10.83
CA ALA A 57 7.85 11.19 -9.52
C ALA A 57 8.76 11.76 -8.44
N TRP A 58 10.08 11.67 -8.64
CA TRP A 58 11.07 12.22 -7.71
C TRP A 58 10.89 13.73 -7.51
N ALA A 59 10.77 14.50 -8.58
CA ALA A 59 10.57 15.95 -8.49
C ALA A 59 9.22 16.29 -7.83
N TYR A 60 8.15 15.61 -8.22
CA TYR A 60 6.81 15.76 -7.68
C TYR A 60 6.81 15.53 -6.17
N PHE A 61 7.31 14.38 -5.70
CA PHE A 61 7.36 14.05 -4.28
C PHE A 61 8.32 14.93 -3.49
N ARG A 62 9.42 15.38 -4.11
CA ARG A 62 10.33 16.34 -3.49
C ARG A 62 9.68 17.71 -3.29
N LEU A 63 8.92 18.19 -4.27
CA LEU A 63 8.21 19.48 -4.22
C LEU A 63 6.95 19.42 -3.33
N THR A 64 6.28 18.26 -3.27
CA THR A 64 5.07 18.06 -2.45
C THR A 64 5.35 17.53 -1.04
N GLY A 65 6.63 17.41 -0.65
CA GLY A 65 7.14 16.72 0.55
C GLY A 65 6.69 17.22 1.93
N GLU A 66 5.71 18.12 2.03
CA GLU A 66 5.21 18.66 3.31
C GLU A 66 3.91 18.01 3.81
N ARG A 67 3.22 17.15 3.05
CA ARG A 67 1.89 16.65 3.47
C ARG A 67 1.83 15.22 4.04
N HIS A 68 2.87 14.41 3.92
CA HIS A 68 2.80 12.99 4.29
C HIS A 68 3.02 12.66 5.78
N ARG A 69 3.16 13.66 6.66
CA ARG A 69 3.02 13.43 8.12
C ARG A 69 1.58 13.05 8.52
N ARG A 70 0.58 13.19 7.63
CA ARG A 70 -0.82 12.87 7.93
C ARG A 70 -1.25 11.43 7.66
N MET A 71 -0.44 10.60 6.98
CA MET A 71 -0.83 9.21 6.69
C MET A 71 -0.15 8.17 7.59
N ARG A 72 0.66 8.59 8.56
CA ARG A 72 1.15 7.73 9.67
C ARG A 72 0.29 7.80 10.93
N TYR A 73 -0.70 8.69 10.96
CA TYR A 73 -1.86 8.54 11.84
C TYR A 73 -3.02 8.17 10.93
N GLY A 74 -3.56 6.97 11.13
CA GLY A 74 -4.92 6.70 10.73
C GLY A 74 -5.77 7.90 11.16
N VAL A 75 -6.35 8.58 10.18
CA VAL A 75 -7.48 9.47 10.42
C VAL A 75 -8.54 8.59 11.06
N GLY A 76 -8.60 8.60 12.39
CA GLY A 76 -9.79 8.52 13.23
C GLY A 76 -10.79 7.38 13.00
N GLY A 77 -10.49 6.40 12.15
CA GLY A 77 -11.26 5.18 12.05
C GLY A 77 -10.89 4.35 13.25
N LYS A 78 -11.68 4.50 14.33
CA LYS A 78 -11.90 3.41 15.27
C LYS A 78 -11.91 2.13 14.43
N SER A 79 -10.98 1.22 14.68
CA SER A 79 -11.31 -0.16 14.36
C SER A 79 -12.56 -0.42 15.19
N ASP A 80 -13.71 -0.53 14.53
CA ASP A 80 -14.93 -1.09 15.12
C ASP A 80 -14.69 -2.59 15.40
N LEU A 81 -13.52 -2.93 15.97
CA LEU A 81 -13.31 -4.22 16.55
C LEU A 81 -13.81 -4.06 17.99
N PRO A 82 -15.02 -4.58 18.30
CA PRO A 82 -15.53 -4.50 19.64
C PRO A 82 -14.52 -5.09 20.62
N GLU A 83 -14.22 -4.33 21.66
CA GLU A 83 -13.38 -4.76 22.77
C GLU A 83 -13.92 -6.10 23.33
N ILE A 84 -13.06 -7.09 23.49
CA ILE A 84 -13.47 -8.39 24.02
C ILE A 84 -13.57 -8.26 25.55
N ILE A 85 -14.79 -8.36 26.08
CA ILE A 85 -15.07 -8.32 27.51
C ILE A 85 -15.41 -9.72 28.03
N GLN A 86 -15.29 -9.94 29.34
CA GLN A 86 -15.76 -11.18 29.96
C GLN A 86 -17.18 -11.00 30.53
N CYS A 87 -18.05 -11.97 30.28
CA CYS A 87 -19.38 -11.99 30.84
C CYS A 87 -19.30 -12.14 32.37
N PRO A 88 -19.92 -11.23 33.16
CA PRO A 88 -19.84 -11.28 34.63
C PRO A 88 -20.59 -12.49 35.24
N ARG A 89 -21.45 -13.16 34.45
CA ARG A 89 -22.26 -14.29 34.94
C ARG A 89 -21.64 -15.65 34.63
N CYS A 90 -21.15 -15.86 33.41
CA CYS A 90 -20.63 -17.16 32.97
C CYS A 90 -19.12 -17.17 32.68
N GLY A 91 -18.44 -16.01 32.73
CA GLY A 91 -17.00 -15.89 32.48
C GLY A 91 -16.57 -16.02 31.03
N GLN A 92 -17.50 -16.19 30.08
CA GLN A 92 -17.15 -16.32 28.66
C GLN A 92 -16.71 -14.99 28.04
N SER A 93 -15.73 -15.06 27.14
CA SER A 93 -15.28 -13.91 26.35
C SER A 93 -16.30 -13.58 25.26
N VAL A 94 -16.87 -12.37 25.32
CA VAL A 94 -17.88 -11.90 24.37
C VAL A 94 -17.51 -10.50 23.90
N PRO A 95 -17.76 -10.14 22.62
CA PRO A 95 -17.51 -8.79 22.15
C PRO A 95 -18.43 -7.76 22.86
N SER A 96 -17.89 -6.60 23.21
CA SER A 96 -18.60 -5.52 23.90
C SER A 96 -19.73 -4.88 23.07
N ALA A 97 -19.82 -5.17 21.78
CA ALA A 97 -20.92 -4.71 20.94
C ALA A 97 -22.27 -5.42 21.24
N PHE A 98 -22.27 -6.53 21.97
CA PHE A 98 -23.52 -7.26 22.27
C PHE A 98 -24.19 -6.75 23.56
N GLU A 99 -25.52 -6.56 23.51
CA GLU A 99 -26.31 -6.20 24.69
C GLU A 99 -26.41 -7.37 25.69
N CYS A 100 -26.49 -8.60 25.18
CA CYS A 100 -26.62 -9.83 25.96
C CYS A 100 -25.52 -10.84 25.59
N CYS A 101 -25.10 -11.64 26.58
CA CYS A 101 -24.16 -12.73 26.37
C CYS A 101 -24.79 -13.80 25.47
N GLN A 102 -24.13 -14.14 24.37
CA GLN A 102 -24.61 -15.17 23.43
C GLN A 102 -24.65 -16.59 24.03
N PHE A 103 -23.90 -16.83 25.11
CA PHE A 103 -23.79 -18.14 25.74
C PHE A 103 -24.82 -18.36 26.85
N CYS A 104 -25.05 -17.36 27.71
CA CYS A 104 -25.93 -17.51 28.88
C CYS A 104 -27.14 -16.55 28.92
N GLY A 105 -27.27 -15.65 27.93
CA GLY A 105 -28.39 -14.73 27.78
C GLY A 105 -28.44 -13.58 28.81
N SER A 106 -27.48 -13.46 29.73
CA SER A 106 -27.47 -12.35 30.69
C SER A 106 -27.03 -11.03 30.03
N PRO A 107 -27.56 -9.87 30.46
CA PRO A 107 -27.14 -8.57 29.97
C PRO A 107 -25.66 -8.32 30.29
N LEU A 108 -24.89 -7.85 29.31
CA LEU A 108 -23.48 -7.51 29.47
C LEU A 108 -23.29 -6.08 29.97
N HIS A 109 -24.20 -5.19 29.61
CA HIS A 109 -24.21 -3.79 30.02
C HIS A 109 -25.39 -3.62 30.96
N GLY A 110 -25.11 -3.46 32.26
CA GLY A 110 -26.16 -3.13 33.23
C GLY A 110 -26.82 -1.82 32.81
N ARG A 111 -28.10 -1.86 32.43
CA ARG A 111 -28.89 -0.64 32.20
C ARG A 111 -28.80 0.20 33.48
N ARG A 112 -28.17 1.38 33.38
CA ARG A 112 -28.44 2.49 34.31
C ARG A 112 -29.67 3.23 33.81
#